data_AF-A0A811Z0R6-F1
#
_entry.id   AF-A0A811Z0R6-F1
#
_cell.length_a   1.000
_cell.length_b   1.000
_cell.length_c   1.000
_cell.angle_alpha   90.00
_cell.angle_beta   90.00
_cell.angle_gamma   90.00
#
_symmetry.space_group_name_H-M   'P 1'
#
loop_
_entity.id
_entity.type
_entity.pdbx_description
1 polymer ?
#
loop_
_entity_poly.entity_id
_entity_poly.type
_entity_poly.pdbx_seq_one_letter_code
_entity_poly.pdbx_strand_id
1 'polypeptide(L)'
;MTHLFAVYKRLPPYDIKKSTIVPAALKIVFLKPTQKFAYLGCLAYEFAWKTQAVTATLEKRKKAKNHYQKKKQLMKLWNQAQKNVKKIDKHTEVIKTHRLLD
;
A
#
# COMPACT_ATOMS: atom_id res chain seq x y z
N MET A 1 30.59 -1.36 8.82
CA MET A 1 29.67 -1.07 7.70
C MET A 1 28.34 -1.82 7.87
N THR A 2 27.61 -1.61 8.97
CA THR A 2 26.46 -2.49 9.29
C THR A 2 25.34 -1.75 10.00
N HIS A 3 24.77 -0.70 9.39
CA HIS A 3 23.49 -0.10 9.84
C HIS A 3 22.64 0.43 8.66
N LEU A 4 22.62 -0.27 7.51
CA LEU A 4 21.80 0.13 6.35
C LEU A 4 20.35 -0.41 6.39
N PHE A 5 20.08 -1.42 7.22
CA PHE A 5 18.76 -2.05 7.31
C PHE A 5 18.08 -1.70 8.62
N ALA A 6 16.86 -1.19 8.51
CA ALA A 6 16.01 -0.89 9.64
C ALA A 6 14.71 -1.69 9.54
N VAL A 7 14.45 -2.53 10.55
CA VAL A 7 13.24 -3.36 10.63
C VAL A 7 12.33 -2.78 11.70
N TYR A 8 11.08 -2.48 11.30
CA TYR A 8 10.10 -1.85 12.17
C TYR A 8 8.78 -2.62 12.13
N LYS A 9 8.12 -2.75 13.28
CA LYS A 9 6.77 -3.34 13.36
C LYS A 9 5.74 -2.48 12.61
N ARG A 10 5.87 -1.16 12.75
CA ARG A 10 5.32 -0.03 11.95
C ARG A 10 5.44 1.24 12.80
N LEU A 11 6.33 2.15 12.41
CA LEU A 11 6.57 3.45 13.09
C LEU A 11 6.13 4.63 12.19
N PRO A 12 5.84 5.80 12.79
CA PRO A 12 5.29 7.00 12.14
C PRO A 12 5.98 7.54 10.88
N PRO A 13 7.31 7.39 10.60
CA PRO A 13 7.86 7.92 9.35
C PRO A 13 7.41 7.18 8.08
N TYR A 14 6.83 5.98 8.20
CA TYR A 14 6.45 5.13 7.06
C TYR A 14 4.93 5.02 6.86
N ASP A 15 4.13 5.80 7.58
CA ASP A 15 2.67 5.75 7.46
C ASP A 15 2.12 6.46 6.23
N ILE A 16 2.85 7.46 5.72
CA ILE A 16 2.45 8.31 4.59
C ILE A 16 2.92 7.71 3.25
N LYS A 17 4.02 6.97 3.26
CA LYS A 17 4.65 6.43 2.06
C LYS A 17 3.93 5.17 1.57
N LYS A 18 3.87 4.98 0.25
CA LYS A 18 3.37 3.75 -0.36
C LYS A 18 4.31 2.59 0.01
N SER A 19 3.79 1.56 0.67
CA SER A 19 4.55 0.34 0.92
C SER A 19 4.73 -0.45 -0.37
N THR A 20 5.95 -0.87 -0.65
CA THR A 20 6.28 -1.80 -1.72
C THR A 20 6.21 -3.24 -1.21
N ILE A 21 5.90 -4.16 -2.11
CA ILE A 21 5.83 -5.59 -1.85
C ILE A 21 6.96 -6.24 -2.65
N VAL A 22 7.68 -7.18 -2.05
CA VAL A 22 8.67 -7.99 -2.75
C VAL A 22 7.98 -9.26 -3.27
N PRO A 23 7.78 -9.42 -4.59
CA PRO A 23 7.04 -10.57 -5.12
C PRO A 23 7.73 -11.90 -4.79
N ALA A 24 9.07 -11.90 -4.80
CA ALA A 24 9.91 -13.05 -4.47
C ALA A 24 9.86 -13.49 -2.99
N ALA A 25 9.10 -12.80 -2.14
CA ALA A 25 8.88 -13.21 -0.75
C ALA A 25 7.39 -13.38 -0.41
N LEU A 26 6.50 -13.37 -1.41
CA LEU A 26 5.06 -13.45 -1.20
C LEU A 26 4.61 -14.88 -0.91
N LYS A 27 3.94 -15.07 0.24
CA LYS A 27 3.31 -16.33 0.63
C LYS A 27 2.49 -16.98 -0.51
N ILE A 28 1.67 -16.19 -1.19
CA ILE A 28 0.74 -16.65 -2.24
C ILE A 28 1.47 -17.24 -3.45
N VAL A 29 2.70 -16.77 -3.70
CA VAL A 29 3.50 -17.21 -4.86
C VAL A 29 4.26 -18.50 -4.54
N PHE A 30 4.81 -18.62 -3.33
CA PHE A 30 5.72 -19.73 -2.98
C PHE A 30 5.06 -20.92 -2.29
N LEU A 31 3.94 -20.72 -1.59
CA LEU A 31 3.30 -21.78 -0.81
C LEU A 31 2.08 -22.34 -1.54
N LYS A 32 1.94 -23.67 -1.52
CA LYS A 32 0.73 -24.35 -1.98
C LYS A 32 -0.44 -23.98 -1.07
N PRO A 33 -1.67 -23.88 -1.60
CA PRO A 33 -2.84 -23.50 -0.80
C PRO A 33 -3.16 -24.49 0.33
N THR A 34 -2.77 -25.75 0.20
CA THR A 34 -2.98 -26.81 1.21
C THR A 34 -1.92 -26.84 2.32
N GLN A 35 -0.84 -26.07 2.19
CA GLN A 35 0.26 -26.11 3.14
C GLN A 35 -0.02 -25.23 4.36
N LYS A 36 0.15 -25.81 5.56
CA LYS A 36 0.00 -25.09 6.83
C LYS A 36 1.10 -24.03 6.97
N PHE A 37 0.74 -22.87 7.51
CA PHE A 37 1.67 -21.77 7.79
C PHE A 37 1.34 -21.14 9.14
N ALA A 38 2.33 -20.47 9.75
CA ALA A 38 2.17 -19.80 11.03
C ALA A 38 2.18 -18.28 10.86
N TYR A 39 1.40 -17.58 11.68
CA TYR A 39 1.46 -16.13 11.78
C TYR A 39 2.52 -15.75 12.81
N LEU A 40 3.54 -14.99 12.37
CA LEU A 40 4.59 -14.49 13.26
C LEU A 40 4.03 -13.70 14.45
N GLY A 41 2.89 -13.02 14.27
CA GLY A 41 2.22 -12.29 15.35
C GLY A 41 1.59 -13.17 16.44
N CYS A 42 1.18 -14.40 16.11
CA CYS A 42 0.65 -15.36 17.09
C CYS A 42 1.79 -16.00 17.88
N LEU A 43 2.83 -16.47 17.18
CA LEU A 43 4.04 -17.00 17.81
C LEU A 43 4.67 -15.96 18.74
N ALA A 44 4.79 -14.71 18.28
CA ALA A 44 5.26 -13.60 19.09
C ALA A 44 4.52 -13.47 20.43
N TYR A 45 3.19 -13.59 20.42
CA TYR A 45 2.37 -13.44 21.62
C TYR A 45 2.61 -14.58 22.61
N GLU A 46 2.68 -15.82 22.11
CA GLU A 46 3.00 -17.01 22.92
C GLU A 46 4.37 -16.87 23.60
N PHE A 47 5.35 -16.29 22.91
CA PHE A 47 6.69 -16.01 23.43
C PHE A 47 6.79 -14.68 24.21
N ALA A 48 5.69 -14.23 24.81
CA ALA A 48 5.62 -13.05 25.68
C ALA A 48 5.89 -11.69 25.01
N TRP A 49 5.56 -11.52 23.74
CA TRP A 49 5.51 -10.19 23.11
C TRP A 49 4.30 -9.38 23.63
N LYS A 50 4.55 -8.52 24.61
CA LYS A 50 3.52 -7.76 25.35
C LYS A 50 2.75 -6.69 24.55
N THR A 51 3.29 -6.17 23.43
CA THR A 51 2.70 -5.01 22.71
C THR A 51 1.64 -5.36 21.66
N GLN A 52 1.05 -6.56 21.69
CA GLN A 52 0.05 -6.98 20.69
C GLN A 52 -1.20 -6.08 20.71
N ALA A 53 -1.78 -5.84 21.90
CA ALA A 53 -2.98 -5.01 22.05
C ALA A 53 -2.76 -3.56 21.59
N VAL A 54 -1.62 -2.96 21.97
CA VAL A 54 -1.24 -1.60 21.55
C VAL A 54 -1.03 -1.52 20.03
N THR A 55 -0.41 -2.55 19.43
CA THR A 55 -0.23 -2.58 17.97
C THR A 55 -1.58 -2.67 17.26
N ALA A 56 -2.49 -3.53 17.74
CA ALA A 56 -3.80 -3.71 17.15
C ALA A 56 -4.67 -2.44 17.19
N THR A 57 -4.61 -1.67 18.29
CA THR A 57 -5.34 -0.39 18.39
C THR A 57 -4.77 0.66 17.45
N LEU A 58 -3.44 0.75 17.32
CA LEU A 58 -2.78 1.66 16.38
C LEU A 58 -3.08 1.30 14.92
N GLU A 59 -3.10 0.02 14.57
CA GLU A 59 -3.46 -0.42 13.21
C GLU A 59 -4.92 -0.12 12.86
N LYS A 60 -5.85 -0.30 13.80
CA LYS A 60 -7.26 0.07 13.63
C LYS A 60 -7.40 1.57 13.38
N ARG A 61 -6.73 2.41 14.18
CA ARG A 61 -6.72 3.88 13.99
C ARG A 61 -6.17 4.29 12.62
N LYS A 62 -5.15 3.61 12.10
CA LYS A 62 -4.60 3.88 10.77
C LYS A 62 -5.58 3.51 9.65
N LYS A 63 -6.20 2.34 9.72
CA LYS A 63 -7.21 1.90 8.73
C LYS A 63 -8.45 2.81 8.71
N ALA A 64 -8.81 3.39 9.86
CA ALA A 64 -9.92 4.33 9.99
C ALA A 64 -9.66 5.70 9.32
N LYS A 65 -8.40 6.02 8.93
CA LYS A 65 -8.14 7.23 8.16
C LYS A 65 -8.79 7.12 6.78
N ASN A 66 -9.80 7.96 6.50
CA ASN A 66 -10.54 8.03 5.23
C ASN A 66 -9.72 8.53 4.02
N HIS A 67 -8.40 8.34 4.03
CA HIS A 67 -7.49 8.77 2.96
C HIS A 67 -7.89 8.17 1.60
N TYR A 68 -8.22 6.87 1.58
CA TYR A 68 -8.62 6.20 0.34
C TYR A 68 -9.93 6.77 -0.25
N GLN A 69 -10.91 7.07 0.59
CA GLN A 69 -12.19 7.62 0.15
C GLN A 69 -12.01 9.03 -0.46
N LYS A 70 -11.26 9.91 0.21
CA LYS A 70 -10.90 11.23 -0.33
C LYS A 70 -10.14 11.10 -1.66
N LYS A 71 -9.14 10.22 -1.73
CA LYS A 71 -8.39 9.97 -2.97
C LYS A 71 -9.30 9.49 -4.11
N LYS A 72 -10.24 8.58 -3.82
CA LYS A 72 -11.20 8.05 -4.80
C LYS A 72 -12.14 9.16 -5.31
N GLN A 73 -12.63 10.03 -4.43
CA GLN A 73 -13.47 11.17 -4.80
C GLN A 73 -12.71 12.18 -5.68
N LEU A 74 -11.47 12.52 -5.29
CA LEU A 74 -10.60 13.40 -6.08
C LEU A 74 -10.30 12.81 -7.47
N MET A 75 -10.01 11.51 -7.56
CA MET A 75 -9.80 10.83 -8.83
C MET A 75 -11.04 10.88 -9.73
N LYS A 76 -12.24 10.71 -9.15
CA LYS A 76 -13.50 10.82 -9.89
C LYS A 76 -13.71 12.24 -10.44
N LEU A 77 -13.47 13.25 -9.61
CA LEU A 77 -13.58 14.66 -10.02
C LEU A 77 -12.57 15.01 -11.11
N TRP A 78 -11.33 14.52 -10.98
CA TRP A 78 -10.28 14.72 -11.98
C TRP A 78 -10.65 14.07 -13.32
N ASN A 79 -11.16 12.83 -13.31
CA ASN A 79 -11.64 12.15 -14.52
C ASN A 79 -12.82 12.88 -15.17
N GLN A 80 -13.72 13.48 -14.37
CA GLN A 80 -14.82 14.30 -14.90
C GLN A 80 -14.30 15.60 -15.53
N ALA A 81 -13.39 16.29 -14.86
CA ALA A 81 -12.76 17.50 -15.38
C ALA A 81 -12.02 17.22 -16.70
N GLN A 82 -11.26 16.13 -16.77
CA GLN A 82 -10.56 15.71 -17.99
C GLN A 82 -11.51 15.49 -19.17
N LYS A 83 -12.68 14.88 -18.95
CA LYS A 83 -13.69 14.70 -20.00
C LYS A 83 -14.31 16.03 -20.47
N ASN A 84 -14.46 16.99 -19.56
CA ASN A 84 -15.08 18.27 -19.87
C ASN A 84 -14.13 19.22 -20.65
N VAL A 85 -12.82 19.06 -20.50
CA VAL A 85 -11.83 19.93 -21.16
C VAL A 85 -11.60 19.46 -22.60
N LYS A 86 -12.24 20.13 -23.56
CA LYS A 86 -12.15 19.87 -25.02
C LYS A 86 -10.87 20.37 -25.72
N LYS A 87 -9.93 21.03 -25.01
CA LYS A 87 -8.83 21.81 -25.64
C LYS A 87 -7.43 21.17 -25.53
N ILE A 88 -7.31 19.91 -25.11
CA ILE A 88 -6.00 19.25 -24.83
C ILE A 88 -5.44 18.49 -26.05
N ASP A 89 -6.18 18.43 -27.16
CA ASP A 89 -5.97 17.53 -28.32
C ASP A 89 -4.50 17.40 -28.75
N LYS A 90 -3.80 18.53 -29.01
CA LYS A 90 -2.38 18.53 -29.46
C LYS A 90 -1.42 17.83 -28.49
N HIS A 91 -1.62 17.99 -27.17
CA HIS A 91 -0.77 17.34 -26.17
C HIS A 91 -1.14 15.86 -25.99
N THR A 92 -2.43 15.54 -26.04
CA THR A 92 -2.90 14.15 -26.00
C THR A 92 -2.46 13.33 -27.21
N GLU A 93 -2.42 13.92 -28.40
CA GLU A 93 -1.92 13.25 -29.61
C GLU A 93 -0.46 12.83 -29.45
N VAL A 94 0.41 13.74 -28.99
CA VAL A 94 1.82 13.42 -28.70
C VAL A 94 1.94 12.29 -27.67
N ILE A 95 1.14 12.32 -26.60
CA ILE A 95 1.16 11.28 -25.55
C ILE A 95 0.68 9.92 -26.08
N LYS A 96 -0.31 9.90 -26.97
CA LYS A 96 -0.79 8.67 -27.65
C LYS A 96 0.26 8.09 -28.59
N THR A 97 1.00 8.93 -29.32
CA THR A 97 2.11 8.49 -30.18
C THR A 97 3.18 7.74 -29.40
N HIS A 98 3.44 8.14 -28.15
CA HIS A 98 4.39 7.48 -27.26
C HIS A 98 3.77 6.30 -26.48
N ARG A 99 2.53 5.90 -26.79
CA ARG A 99 1.75 4.83 -26.13
C ARG A 99 1.66 4.97 -24.60
N LEU A 100 1.62 6.21 -24.12
CA LEU A 100 1.49 6.51 -22.69
C LEU A 100 0.02 6.66 -22.25
N LEU A 101 -0.90 6.70 -23.22
CA LEU A 101 -2.35 6.65 -23.04
C LEU A 101 -2.91 5.66 -24.07
N ASP A 102 -3.66 4.66 -23.60
CA ASP A 102 -4.44 3.72 -24.43
C ASP A 102 -5.77 4.36 -24.88
#